data_AF-A0A017SLL7-F1
#
_entry.id   AF-A0A017SLL7-F1
#
_cell.length_a   1.000
_cell.length_b   1.000
_cell.length_c   1.000
_cell.angle_alpha   90.00
_cell.angle_beta   90.00
_cell.angle_gamma   90.00
#
_symmetry.space_group_name_H-M   'P 1'
#
loop_
_entity.id
_entity.type
_entity.pdbx_description
1 polymer ?
#
loop_
_entity_poly.entity_id
_entity_poly.type
_entity_poly.pdbx_seq_one_letter_code
_entity_poly.pdbx_strand_id
1 'polypeptide(L)'
;MGNRTIATVQPVAMIQLDPDEVAEMNKGFPVMVNLRTELFVFPPTPKSNVLKMARHGYGYEVEQSSSASSYSAPKLALKQQGQFLPAGAEKALRDGLALFLPRFKGRAFYPAEIVLVHRYSQGTFYRRSSSRVCKFVHCQRRKRTVCSSYSQVTDCY
;
A
#
# COMPACT_ATOMS: atom_id res chain seq x y z
N MET A 1 -12.86 -17.78 -13.02
CA MET A 1 -13.20 -16.63 -12.15
C MET A 1 -12.19 -15.51 -12.42
N GLY A 2 -12.67 -14.31 -12.73
CA GLY A 2 -11.85 -13.23 -13.30
C GLY A 2 -10.76 -12.69 -12.36
N ASN A 3 -9.60 -12.40 -12.93
CA ASN A 3 -8.46 -11.71 -12.32
C ASN A 3 -8.83 -10.25 -12.00
N ARG A 4 -9.65 -10.04 -10.97
CA ARG A 4 -10.14 -8.71 -10.56
C ARG A 4 -9.23 -8.15 -9.47
N THR A 5 -8.61 -7.02 -9.75
CA THR A 5 -7.86 -6.21 -8.78
C THR A 5 -8.82 -5.20 -8.18
N ILE A 6 -8.79 -5.04 -6.87
CA ILE A 6 -9.55 -4.02 -6.15
C ILE A 6 -8.53 -3.03 -5.57
N ALA A 7 -8.70 -1.74 -5.87
CA ALA A 7 -7.94 -0.70 -5.19
C ALA A 7 -8.59 -0.45 -3.83
N THR A 8 -7.80 -0.53 -2.77
CA THR A 8 -8.26 -0.30 -1.40
C THR A 8 -7.38 0.73 -0.74
N VAL A 9 -7.88 1.31 0.34
CA VAL A 9 -7.11 2.21 1.18
C VAL A 9 -6.84 1.59 2.55
N GLN A 10 -5.60 1.71 3.03
CA GLN A 10 -5.19 1.23 4.34
C GLN A 10 -4.95 2.41 5.28
N PRO A 11 -5.57 2.42 6.47
CA PRO A 11 -5.41 3.51 7.43
C PRO A 11 -4.06 3.41 8.15
N VAL A 12 -3.33 4.52 8.19
CA VAL A 12 -2.08 4.67 8.93
C VAL A 12 -2.21 5.88 9.86
N ALA A 13 -1.98 5.67 11.15
CA ALA A 13 -1.86 6.76 12.11
C ALA A 13 -0.40 7.04 12.44
N MET A 14 -0.13 8.30 12.76
CA MET A 14 1.18 8.79 13.13
C MET A 14 1.10 9.55 14.45
N ILE A 15 2.11 9.37 15.30
CA ILE A 15 2.25 10.09 16.55
C ILE A 15 3.62 10.75 16.54
N GLN A 16 3.65 12.07 16.79
CA GLN A 16 4.88 12.79 17.05
C GLN A 16 5.36 12.42 18.46
N LEU A 17 6.59 11.93 18.55
CA LEU A 17 7.25 11.61 19.81
C LEU A 17 8.23 12.71 20.20
N ASP A 18 8.45 12.82 21.50
CA ASP A 18 9.50 13.67 22.05
C ASP A 18 10.88 13.00 21.86
N PRO A 19 11.98 13.77 21.75
CA PRO A 19 13.31 13.22 21.52
C PRO A 19 13.74 12.17 22.56
N ASP A 20 13.38 12.37 23.82
CA ASP A 20 13.71 11.45 24.91
C ASP A 20 12.96 10.12 24.78
N GLU A 21 11.70 10.16 24.35
CA GLU A 21 10.89 8.96 24.12
C GLU A 21 11.42 8.15 22.94
N VAL A 22 11.87 8.84 21.90
CA VAL A 22 12.53 8.22 20.75
C VAL A 22 13.84 7.57 21.15
N ALA A 23 14.63 8.23 22.00
CA ALA A 23 15.87 7.65 22.53
C ALA A 23 15.59 6.36 23.31
N GLU A 24 14.55 6.32 24.15
CA GLU A 24 14.15 5.11 24.86
C GLU A 24 13.67 4.01 23.92
N MET A 25 12.83 4.34 22.93
CA MET A 25 12.34 3.35 21.96
C MET A 25 13.46 2.82 21.04
N ASN A 26 14.44 3.65 20.69
CA ASN A 26 15.56 3.23 19.83
C ASN A 26 16.51 2.23 20.51
N LYS A 27 16.41 1.99 21.82
CA LYS A 27 17.24 1.00 22.56
C LYS A 27 16.85 -0.47 22.30
N GLY A 28 16.06 -0.75 21.26
CA GLY A 28 15.72 -2.12 20.88
C GLY A 28 14.23 -2.38 20.63
N PHE A 29 13.42 -1.35 20.42
CA PHE A 29 12.01 -1.52 20.10
C PHE A 29 11.84 -2.21 18.73
N PRO A 30 11.27 -3.43 18.68
CA PRO A 30 11.07 -4.15 17.44
C PRO A 30 9.83 -3.65 16.70
N VAL A 31 9.66 -4.10 15.46
CA VAL A 31 8.34 -4.03 14.79
C VAL A 31 7.39 -4.94 15.55
N MET A 32 6.28 -4.37 16.06
CA MET A 32 5.26 -5.15 16.74
C MET A 32 4.10 -5.46 15.79
N VAL A 33 3.67 -6.72 15.81
CA VAL A 33 2.59 -7.22 14.97
C VAL A 33 1.63 -8.03 15.81
N ASN A 34 0.34 -7.70 15.75
CA ASN A 34 -0.71 -8.54 16.29
C ASN A 34 -1.81 -8.67 15.24
N LEU A 35 -1.91 -9.88 14.66
CA LEU A 35 -2.87 -10.19 13.61
C LEU A 35 -4.29 -10.36 14.13
N ARG A 36 -4.47 -10.63 15.44
CA ARG A 36 -5.80 -10.72 16.06
C ARG A 36 -6.43 -9.34 16.25
N THR A 37 -5.62 -8.36 16.67
CA THR A 37 -6.05 -6.96 16.79
C THR A 37 -5.78 -6.17 15.52
N GLU A 38 -5.28 -6.84 14.47
CA GLU A 38 -5.05 -6.23 13.17
C GLU A 38 -4.13 -4.99 13.23
N LEU A 39 -3.09 -4.99 14.06
CA LEU A 39 -2.23 -3.81 14.27
C LEU A 39 -0.76 -4.11 13.98
N PHE A 40 -0.13 -3.19 13.26
CA PHE A 40 1.31 -3.07 13.09
C PHE A 40 1.80 -1.77 13.73
N VAL A 41 2.88 -1.84 14.50
CA VAL A 41 3.58 -0.65 15.02
C VAL A 41 5.03 -0.73 14.58
N PHE A 42 5.48 0.31 13.89
CA PHE A 42 6.85 0.43 13.41
C PHE A 42 7.68 1.24 14.40
N PRO A 43 8.98 0.95 14.55
CA PRO A 43 9.88 1.80 15.32
C PRO A 43 9.84 3.26 14.83
N PRO A 44 10.15 4.23 15.73
CA PRO A 44 10.19 5.63 15.35
C PRO A 44 11.11 5.87 14.15
N THR A 45 10.65 6.65 13.18
CA THR A 45 11.46 6.98 12.00
C THR A 45 12.64 7.86 12.42
N PRO A 46 13.89 7.52 12.04
CA PRO A 46 15.05 8.36 12.35
C PRO A 46 14.88 9.77 11.80
N LYS A 47 15.33 10.79 12.55
CA LYS A 47 15.27 12.22 12.22
C LYS A 47 13.89 12.89 12.29
N SER A 48 12.79 12.18 11.99
CA SER A 48 11.44 12.77 12.08
C SER A 48 10.75 12.49 13.42
N ASN A 49 11.23 11.52 14.20
CA ASN A 49 10.70 11.19 15.53
C ASN A 49 9.20 10.81 15.48
N VAL A 50 8.77 10.23 14.37
CA VAL A 50 7.38 9.81 14.15
C VAL A 50 7.24 8.32 14.39
N LEU A 51 6.32 7.96 15.29
CA LEU A 51 5.85 6.60 15.47
C LEU A 51 4.72 6.32 14.47
N LYS A 52 4.88 5.28 13.65
CA LYS A 52 3.89 4.90 12.64
C LYS A 52 3.17 3.64 13.07
N MET A 53 1.87 3.62 12.87
CA MET A 53 1.03 2.44 13.12
C MET A 53 0.02 2.26 12.00
N ALA A 54 -0.19 1.02 11.58
CA ALA A 54 -1.08 0.68 10.49
C ALA A 54 -2.04 -0.41 10.92
N ARG A 55 -3.29 -0.32 10.46
CA ARG A 55 -4.25 -1.41 10.64
C ARG A 55 -4.11 -2.41 9.50
N HIS A 56 -3.99 -3.67 9.84
CA HIS A 56 -4.17 -4.79 8.92
C HIS A 56 -5.65 -4.98 8.61
N GLY A 57 -6.07 -5.12 7.37
CA GLY A 57 -7.47 -5.47 7.11
C GLY A 57 -7.78 -5.51 5.64
N TYR A 58 -9.06 -5.64 5.31
CA TYR A 58 -9.51 -5.57 3.91
C TYR A 58 -9.29 -4.19 3.27
N GLY A 59 -9.04 -3.17 4.09
CA GLY A 59 -8.98 -1.78 3.65
C GLY A 59 -10.37 -1.22 3.41
N TYR A 60 -10.44 0.04 3.05
CA TYR A 60 -11.69 0.68 2.65
C TYR A 60 -11.71 0.83 1.13
N GLU A 61 -12.87 0.64 0.53
CA GLU A 61 -13.10 0.85 -0.89
C GLU A 61 -13.72 2.22 -1.11
N VAL A 62 -13.36 2.87 -2.21
CA VAL A 62 -13.97 4.14 -2.62
C VAL A 62 -14.63 3.89 -3.96
N GLU A 63 -15.92 3.59 -3.93
CA GLU A 63 -16.68 3.27 -5.13
C GLU A 63 -16.78 4.51 -6.03
N GLN A 64 -16.36 4.33 -7.28
CA GLN A 64 -16.58 5.26 -8.37
C GLN A 64 -17.46 4.57 -9.41
N SER A 65 -18.50 5.25 -9.84
CA SER A 65 -19.38 4.79 -10.91
C SER A 65 -19.00 5.46 -12.22
N SER A 66 -18.74 4.66 -13.25
CA SER A 66 -18.80 5.09 -14.65
C SER A 66 -20.16 4.71 -15.25
N SER A 67 -20.51 5.26 -16.42
CA SER A 67 -21.75 4.92 -17.13
C SER A 67 -21.91 3.43 -17.47
N ALA A 68 -20.83 2.64 -17.40
CA ALA A 68 -20.81 1.22 -17.77
C ALA A 68 -20.50 0.24 -16.62
N SER A 69 -19.88 0.69 -15.52
CA SER A 69 -19.56 -0.18 -14.37
C SER A 69 -19.13 0.61 -13.13
N SER A 70 -19.28 0.01 -11.95
CA SER A 70 -18.67 0.50 -10.71
C SER A 70 -17.32 -0.15 -10.44
N TYR A 71 -16.38 0.65 -9.93
CA TYR A 71 -15.03 0.22 -9.59
C TYR A 71 -14.53 0.99 -8.37
N SER A 72 -13.69 0.36 -7.53
CA SER A 72 -13.02 1.09 -6.45
C SER A 72 -11.83 1.85 -7.02
N ALA A 73 -11.85 3.17 -6.88
CA ALA A 73 -10.72 4.04 -7.20
C ALA A 73 -10.68 5.21 -6.21
N PRO A 74 -9.72 5.18 -5.27
CA PRO A 74 -9.49 6.33 -4.40
C PRO A 74 -9.03 7.52 -5.25
N LYS A 75 -9.59 8.71 -5.01
CA LYS A 75 -9.18 9.93 -5.71
C LYS A 75 -7.72 10.22 -5.35
N LEU A 76 -6.82 10.28 -6.35
CA LEU A 76 -5.39 10.60 -6.15
C LEU A 76 -5.15 11.96 -5.46
N ALA A 77 -6.14 12.86 -5.49
CA ALA A 77 -6.14 14.13 -4.76
C ALA A 77 -6.29 13.99 -3.22
N LEU A 78 -6.46 12.77 -2.68
CA LEU A 78 -6.52 12.52 -1.24
C LEU A 78 -5.24 12.94 -0.49
N LYS A 79 -4.12 13.18 -1.17
CA LYS A 79 -2.95 13.84 -0.57
C LYS A 79 -3.26 15.24 0.01
N GLN A 80 -4.27 15.94 -0.51
CA GLN A 80 -4.65 17.27 -0.04
C GLN A 80 -5.76 17.25 1.02
N GLN A 81 -6.44 16.12 1.20
CA GLN A 81 -7.38 15.90 2.29
C GLN A 81 -6.64 15.16 3.41
N GLY A 82 -5.58 15.79 3.93
CA GLY A 82 -5.02 15.36 5.20
C GLY A 82 -6.16 15.26 6.22
N GLN A 83 -6.12 14.22 7.07
CA GLN A 83 -7.02 14.03 8.21
C GLN A 83 -8.33 13.24 7.97
N PHE A 84 -8.47 12.44 6.91
CA PHE A 84 -9.56 11.46 6.91
C PHE A 84 -9.10 10.11 7.44
N LEU A 85 -9.57 9.76 8.64
CA LEU A 85 -9.43 8.42 9.21
C LEU A 85 -10.84 7.94 9.59
N PRO A 86 -11.35 6.82 9.04
CA PRO A 86 -12.66 6.31 9.41
C PRO A 86 -12.73 6.06 10.92
N ALA A 87 -13.83 6.43 11.58
CA ALA A 87 -13.97 6.30 13.04
C ALA A 87 -13.69 4.87 13.56
N GLY A 88 -14.09 3.85 12.79
CA GLY A 88 -13.77 2.45 13.12
C GLY A 88 -12.28 2.12 13.02
N ALA A 89 -11.56 2.71 12.06
CA ALA A 89 -10.10 2.57 11.97
C ALA A 89 -9.41 3.30 13.12
N GLU A 90 -9.85 4.51 13.45
CA GLU A 90 -9.30 5.27 14.58
C GLU A 90 -9.45 4.49 15.89
N LYS A 91 -10.65 3.97 16.16
CA LYS A 91 -10.93 3.17 17.35
C LYS A 91 -10.03 1.93 17.40
N ALA A 92 -9.89 1.19 16.31
CA ALA A 92 -9.03 0.00 16.26
C ALA A 92 -7.56 0.34 16.52
N LEU A 93 -7.07 1.45 15.94
CA LEU A 93 -5.71 1.94 16.17
C LEU A 93 -5.50 2.35 17.63
N ARG A 94 -6.47 3.04 18.25
CA ARG A 94 -6.47 3.42 19.67
C ARG A 94 -6.47 2.19 20.60
N ASP A 95 -7.30 1.20 20.30
CA ASP A 95 -7.42 -0.02 21.11
C ASP A 95 -6.13 -0.84 21.04
N GLY A 96 -5.55 -1.00 19.84
CA GLY A 96 -4.26 -1.68 19.70
C GLY A 96 -3.10 -0.89 20.30
N LEU A 97 -3.13 0.44 20.25
CA LEU A 97 -2.15 1.29 20.92
C LEU A 97 -2.22 1.14 22.45
N ALA A 98 -3.43 1.00 23.00
CA ALA A 98 -3.61 0.74 24.43
C ALA A 98 -2.97 -0.58 24.88
N LEU A 99 -2.91 -1.59 24.00
CA LEU A 99 -2.30 -2.88 24.29
C LEU A 99 -0.76 -2.83 24.22
N PHE A 100 -0.21 -2.20 23.18
CA PHE A 100 1.23 -2.21 22.96
C PHE A 100 1.99 -1.07 23.65
N LEU A 101 1.43 0.13 23.64
CA LEU A 101 2.06 1.35 24.14
C LEU A 101 1.02 2.22 24.87
N PRO A 102 0.54 1.78 26.04
CA PRO A 102 -0.55 2.45 26.75
C PRO A 102 -0.28 3.93 27.04
N ARG A 103 0.99 4.31 27.24
CA ARG A 103 1.43 5.71 27.42
C ARG A 103 1.04 6.65 26.28
N PHE A 104 0.85 6.15 25.06
CA PHE A 104 0.51 6.97 23.90
C PHE A 104 -0.96 6.94 23.52
N LYS A 105 -1.79 6.15 24.22
CA LYS A 105 -3.22 5.94 23.89
C LYS A 105 -4.01 7.26 23.71
N GLY A 106 -3.72 8.26 24.54
CA GLY A 106 -4.42 9.55 24.55
C GLY A 106 -3.85 10.61 23.62
N ARG A 107 -2.71 10.38 22.96
CA ARG A 107 -2.07 11.41 22.11
C ARG A 107 -2.85 11.63 20.83
N ALA A 108 -2.94 12.89 20.39
CA ALA A 108 -3.54 13.22 19.10
C ALA A 108 -2.73 12.58 17.95
N PHE A 109 -3.42 12.11 16.93
CA PHE A 109 -2.75 11.62 15.72
C PHE A 109 -2.29 12.82 14.89
N TYR A 110 -0.98 12.88 14.64
CA TYR A 110 -0.37 13.73 13.63
C TYR A 110 -0.84 13.21 12.26
N PRO A 111 -1.18 14.06 11.26
CA PRO A 111 -2.15 13.76 10.21
C PRO A 111 -2.12 12.30 9.76
N ALA A 112 -3.22 11.60 10.08
CA ALA A 112 -3.39 10.22 9.68
C ALA A 112 -3.33 10.15 8.15
N GLU A 113 -2.45 9.30 7.64
CA GLU A 113 -2.28 9.10 6.21
C GLU A 113 -3.08 7.88 5.79
N ILE A 114 -3.71 8.00 4.63
CA ILE A 114 -4.30 6.89 3.94
C ILE A 114 -3.29 6.41 2.89
N VAL A 115 -2.95 5.12 2.91
CA VAL A 115 -2.06 4.51 1.91
C VAL A 115 -2.87 3.71 0.91
N LEU A 116 -2.73 4.01 -0.37
CA LEU A 116 -3.38 3.27 -1.45
C LEU A 116 -2.70 1.92 -1.65
N VAL A 117 -3.48 0.84 -1.66
CA VAL A 117 -3.01 -0.54 -1.87
C VAL A 117 -3.91 -1.25 -2.87
N HIS A 118 -3.31 -1.78 -3.93
CA HIS A 118 -4.01 -2.67 -4.85
C HIS A 118 -3.97 -4.10 -4.33
N ARG A 119 -5.15 -4.70 -4.14
CA ARG A 119 -5.30 -6.09 -3.73
C ARG A 119 -5.83 -6.92 -4.87
N TYR A 120 -5.24 -8.09 -5.06
CA TYR A 120 -5.79 -9.14 -5.92
C TYR A 120 -6.73 -10.04 -5.13
N SER A 121 -7.78 -10.55 -5.79
CA SER A 121 -8.76 -11.46 -5.18
C SER A 121 -8.14 -12.70 -4.53
N GLN A 122 -6.96 -13.13 -4.99
CA GLN A 122 -6.26 -14.32 -4.49
C GLN A 122 -5.10 -14.00 -3.52
N GLY A 123 -4.88 -12.74 -3.15
CA GLY A 123 -3.75 -12.34 -2.30
C GLY A 123 -2.36 -12.54 -2.93
N THR A 124 -2.30 -12.84 -4.23
CA THR A 124 -1.06 -13.07 -4.98
C THR A 124 -0.60 -11.82 -5.71
N PHE A 125 0.71 -11.71 -5.94
CA PHE A 125 1.26 -10.67 -6.81
C PHE A 125 0.91 -10.96 -8.26
N TYR A 126 0.36 -9.97 -8.96
CA TYR A 126 0.21 -10.02 -10.40
C TYR A 126 1.41 -9.37 -11.07
N ARG A 127 2.28 -10.19 -11.64
CA ARG A 127 3.36 -9.75 -12.51
C ARG A 127 3.21 -10.47 -13.84
N ARG A 128 2.71 -9.78 -14.85
CA ARG A 128 2.69 -10.28 -16.22
C ARG A 128 3.71 -9.47 -17.02
N SER A 129 4.62 -10.15 -17.73
CA SER A 129 5.34 -9.48 -18.80
C SER A 129 4.32 -9.13 -19.87
N SER A 130 4.10 -7.84 -20.10
CA SER A 130 3.46 -7.41 -21.33
C SER A 130 4.47 -7.70 -22.44
N SER A 131 4.37 -8.88 -23.05
CA SER A 131 5.16 -9.23 -24.23
C SER A 131 4.70 -8.40 -25.43
N ARG A 132 4.98 -7.10 -25.39
CA ARG A 132 5.49 -6.32 -26.53
C ARG A 132 6.89 -5.84 -26.15
N VAL A 133 7.72 -6.77 -25.71
CA VAL A 133 9.17 -6.59 -25.80
C VAL A 133 9.49 -6.99 -27.22
N CYS A 134 9.83 -6.02 -28.08
CA CYS A 134 10.53 -6.32 -29.32
C CYS A 134 11.70 -7.23 -28.95
N LYS A 135 11.69 -8.48 -29.40
CA LYS A 135 12.86 -9.35 -29.28
C LYS A 135 13.97 -8.67 -30.07
N PHE A 136 14.95 -8.09 -29.37
CA PHE A 136 16.24 -7.79 -29.98
C PHE A 136 16.94 -9.13 -30.22
N VAL A 137 16.78 -9.65 -31.44
CA VAL A 137 17.72 -10.66 -31.94
C VAL A 137 18.95 -9.86 -32.38
N HIS A 138 20.05 -9.99 -31.64
CA HIS A 138 21.34 -9.51 -32.13
C HIS A 138 21.79 -10.41 -33.29
N CYS A 139 21.28 -10.14 -34.48
CA CYS A 139 21.79 -10.70 -35.71
C CYS A 139 22.91 -9.77 -36.20
N GLN A 140 24.17 -10.20 -36.06
CA GLN A 140 25.30 -9.54 -36.68
C GLN A 140 25.17 -9.64 -38.21
N ARG A 141 24.46 -8.69 -38.83
CA ARG A 141 24.83 -7.99 -40.09
C ARG A 141 23.60 -7.30 -40.68
N ARG A 142 23.76 -5.97 -40.81
CA ARG A 142 22.98 -5.00 -41.59
C ARG A 142 21.63 -4.52 -41.00
N LYS A 143 21.62 -3.22 -40.68
CA LYS A 143 20.51 -2.41 -40.19
C LYS A 143 19.42 -2.25 -41.26
N ARG A 144 18.25 -2.86 -41.07
CA ARG A 144 16.97 -2.34 -41.57
C ARG A 144 15.85 -2.69 -40.59
N THR A 145 15.10 -1.67 -40.16
CA THR A 145 13.95 -1.80 -39.29
C THR A 145 12.72 -2.07 -40.16
N VAL A 146 12.07 -3.22 -39.99
CA VAL A 146 10.74 -3.47 -40.55
C VAL A 146 9.83 -3.92 -39.42
N CYS A 147 8.83 -3.10 -39.09
CA CYS A 147 7.70 -3.50 -38.25
C CYS A 147 6.59 -4.00 -39.18
N SER A 148 6.32 -5.29 -39.19
CA SER A 148 5.12 -5.85 -39.82
C SER A 148 4.22 -6.46 -38.76
N SER A 149 2.97 -5.99 -38.74
CA SER A 149 1.87 -6.60 -38.02
C SER A 149 1.39 -7.87 -38.73
N TYR A 150 0.79 -8.75 -37.94
CA TYR A 150 -0.06 -9.88 -38.33
C TYR A 150 0.59 -11.27 -38.41
N SER A 151 -0.15 -12.21 -37.83
CA SER A 151 0.08 -13.63 -37.64
C SER A 151 0.54 -14.35 -38.91
N GLN A 152 1.48 -15.29 -38.76
CA GLN A 152 1.24 -16.71 -39.01
C GLN A 152 2.45 -17.53 -38.54
N VAL A 153 2.12 -18.70 -38.01
CA VAL A 153 3.02 -19.76 -37.57
C VAL A 153 3.69 -20.37 -38.80
N THR A 154 5.01 -20.53 -38.78
CA THR A 154 5.69 -21.61 -39.50
C THR A 154 6.80 -22.16 -38.63
N ASP A 155 6.72 -23.47 -38.38
CA ASP A 155 7.76 -24.28 -37.79
C ASP A 155 9.05 -24.18 -38.62
N CYS A 156 10.18 -24.22 -37.91
CA CYS A 156 11.49 -24.19 -38.51
C CYS A 156 11.82 -25.55 -39.15
N TYR A 157 12.02 -25.54 -40.47
CA TYR A 157 13.14 -26.22 -41.12
C TYR A 157 13.74 -25.27 -42.17
#